data_AF-A0A1I0B9K2-F1
#
_entry.id   AF-A0A1I0B9K2-F1
#
_cell.length_a   1.000
_cell.length_b   1.000
_cell.length_c   1.000
_cell.angle_alpha   90.00
_cell.angle_beta   90.00
_cell.angle_gamma   90.00
#
_symmetry.space_group_name_H-M   'P 1'
#
loop_
_entity.id
_entity.type
_entity.pdbx_description
1 polymer ?
#
loop_
_entity_poly.entity_id
_entity_poly.type
_entity_poly.pdbx_seq_one_letter_code
_entity_poly.pdbx_strand_id
1 'polypeptide(L)'
;MKTTEHFKQTIQCYLENRAMEDELFAKSYHKQGKSIDDCITYMLNEIYKGGCNGLTDGEVYSLAVHYYDEDNIEIGNPLQCHIAVNHVVELTEEEKAEARQEAIRRYQREQLTKMQSRNARPKKAENAATQVQQSLFDF
;
A
#
# COMPACT_ATOMS: atom_id res chain seq x y z
N MET A 1 -4.25 -14.13 3.54
CA MET A 1 -3.81 -13.78 4.92
C MET A 1 -2.95 -12.50 4.95
N LYS A 2 -3.01 -11.60 3.96
CA LYS A 2 -2.21 -10.35 3.95
C LYS A 2 -2.81 -9.24 4.83
N THR A 3 -4.13 -9.24 5.01
CA THR A 3 -4.86 -8.19 5.72
C THR A 3 -4.57 -8.18 7.23
N THR A 4 -4.42 -9.36 7.83
CA THR A 4 -4.09 -9.49 9.26
C THR A 4 -2.68 -8.99 9.59
N GLU A 5 -1.70 -9.33 8.74
CA GLU A 5 -0.33 -8.84 8.89
C GLU A 5 -0.25 -7.33 8.69
N HIS A 6 -0.96 -6.78 7.71
CA HIS A 6 -0.97 -5.35 7.49
C HIS A 6 -1.59 -4.60 8.66
N PHE A 7 -2.73 -5.08 9.18
CA PHE A 7 -3.35 -4.51 10.37
C PHE A 7 -2.39 -4.51 11.56
N LYS A 8 -1.73 -5.65 11.83
CA LYS A 8 -0.73 -5.78 12.88
C LYS A 8 0.40 -4.77 12.73
N GLN A 9 0.93 -4.61 11.53
CA GLN A 9 1.99 -3.67 11.24
C GLN A 9 1.55 -2.22 11.44
N THR A 10 0.33 -1.85 11.03
CA THR A 10 -0.21 -0.50 11.25
C THR A 10 -0.32 -0.16 12.74
N ILE A 11 -0.84 -1.08 13.55
CA ILE A 11 -0.92 -0.90 15.01
C ILE A 11 0.47 -0.77 15.60
N GLN A 12 1.41 -1.63 15.18
CA GLN A 12 2.78 -1.59 15.67
C GLN A 12 3.45 -0.25 15.36
N CYS A 13 3.37 0.23 14.11
CA CYS A 13 3.95 1.53 13.73
C CYS A 13 3.36 2.69 14.55
N TYR A 14 2.05 2.66 14.82
CA TYR A 14 1.42 3.66 15.68
C TYR A 14 2.00 3.63 17.12
N LEU A 15 2.10 2.44 17.72
CA LEU A 15 2.62 2.28 19.08
C LEU A 15 4.10 2.67 19.18
N GLU A 16 4.90 2.35 18.17
CA GLU A 16 6.31 2.75 18.08
C GLU A 16 6.45 4.27 17.99
N ASN A 17 5.68 4.93 17.12
CA ASN A 17 5.64 6.39 17.03
C ASN A 17 5.25 7.01 18.38
N ARG A 18 4.24 6.46 19.04
CA ARG A 18 3.82 6.94 20.35
C ARG A 18 4.87 6.72 21.43
N ALA A 19 5.59 5.59 21.41
CA ALA A 19 6.71 5.35 22.32
C ALA A 19 7.92 6.28 22.07
N MET A 20 8.11 6.77 20.83
CA MET A 20 9.12 7.79 20.55
C MET A 20 8.73 9.17 21.10
N GLU A 21 7.44 9.52 21.05
CA GLU A 21 6.94 10.82 21.51
C GLU A 21 6.69 10.90 23.03
N ASP A 22 6.28 9.77 23.64
CA ASP A 22 5.86 9.69 25.04
C ASP A 22 6.78 8.74 25.84
N GLU A 23 7.69 9.32 26.63
CA GLU A 23 8.65 8.57 27.45
C GLU A 23 8.00 7.68 28.52
N LEU A 24 6.81 8.04 29.01
CA LEU A 24 6.11 7.22 30.00
C LEU A 24 5.51 5.99 29.31
N PHE A 25 4.89 6.20 28.16
CA PHE A 25 4.38 5.11 27.34
C PHE A 25 5.50 4.19 26.85
N ALA A 26 6.68 4.73 26.50
CA ALA A 26 7.83 3.94 26.08
C ALA A 26 8.24 2.87 27.11
N LYS A 27 8.17 3.21 28.40
CA LYS A 27 8.46 2.26 29.49
C LYS A 27 7.43 1.14 29.55
N SER A 28 6.15 1.47 29.36
CA SER A 28 5.05 0.50 29.29
C SER A 28 5.18 -0.40 28.06
N TYR A 29 5.52 0.18 26.91
CA TYR A 29 5.69 -0.53 25.64
C TYR A 29 6.80 -1.59 25.69
N HIS A 30 7.92 -1.30 26.37
CA HIS A 30 9.05 -2.22 26.52
C HIS A 30 8.96 -3.16 27.72
N LYS A 31 7.82 -3.21 28.42
CA LYS A 31 7.64 -4.07 29.59
C LYS A 31 7.65 -5.56 29.19
N GLN A 32 8.32 -6.39 30.00
CA GLN A 32 8.35 -7.83 29.77
C GLN A 32 6.94 -8.41 29.92
N GLY A 33 6.55 -9.30 28.98
CA GLY A 33 5.24 -9.93 28.96
C GLY A 33 4.17 -9.20 28.15
N LYS A 34 4.51 -8.06 27.51
CA LYS A 34 3.65 -7.41 26.53
C LYS A 34 4.03 -7.84 25.12
N SER A 35 3.05 -8.24 24.32
CA SER A 35 3.22 -8.66 22.93
C SER A 35 2.18 -7.99 22.04
N ILE A 36 2.57 -7.67 20.81
CA ILE A 36 1.65 -7.14 19.80
C ILE A 36 0.56 -8.16 19.44
N ASP A 37 0.85 -9.46 19.49
CA ASP A 37 -0.14 -10.51 19.22
C ASP A 37 -1.21 -10.59 20.32
N ASP A 38 -0.79 -10.44 21.57
CA ASP A 38 -1.70 -10.40 22.72
C ASP A 38 -2.51 -9.09 22.74
N CYS A 39 -1.90 -7.97 22.34
CA CYS A 39 -2.60 -6.70 22.15
C CYS A 39 -3.73 -6.83 21.13
N ILE A 40 -3.45 -7.45 19.97
CA ILE A 40 -4.47 -7.69 18.94
C ILE A 40 -5.56 -8.64 19.45
N THR A 41 -5.17 -9.70 20.17
CA THR A 41 -6.14 -10.63 20.75
C THR A 41 -7.06 -9.93 21.76
N TYR A 42 -6.51 -9.08 22.63
CA TYR A 42 -7.25 -8.26 23.56
C TYR A 42 -8.25 -7.35 22.83
N MET A 43 -7.78 -6.59 21.84
CA MET A 43 -8.63 -5.69 21.07
C MET A 43 -9.82 -6.44 20.45
N LEU A 44 -9.56 -7.59 19.81
CA LEU A 44 -10.61 -8.38 19.17
C LEU A 44 -11.65 -8.90 20.19
N ASN A 45 -11.21 -9.29 21.38
CA ASN A 45 -12.12 -9.72 22.44
C ASN A 45 -12.98 -8.56 22.96
N GLU A 46 -12.42 -7.38 23.16
CA GLU A 46 -13.18 -6.19 23.58
C GLU A 46 -14.20 -5.76 22.54
N ILE A 47 -13.80 -5.74 21.26
CA ILE A 47 -14.69 -5.42 20.14
C ILE A 47 -15.85 -6.43 20.06
N TYR A 48 -15.54 -7.73 20.23
CA TYR A 48 -16.54 -8.79 20.22
C TYR A 48 -17.53 -8.65 21.39
N LYS A 49 -17.04 -8.35 22.60
CA LYS A 49 -17.90 -8.08 23.77
C LYS A 49 -18.80 -6.86 23.56
N GLY A 50 -18.27 -5.82 22.92
CA GLY A 50 -19.01 -4.60 22.60
C GLY A 50 -20.09 -4.77 21.54
N GLY A 51 -20.10 -5.89 20.78
CA GLY A 51 -21.06 -6.14 19.71
C GLY A 51 -20.94 -5.18 18.52
N CYS A 52 -19.82 -4.46 18.41
CA CYS A 52 -19.56 -3.51 17.34
C CYS A 52 -18.74 -4.15 16.23
N ASN A 53 -19.21 -4.07 14.98
CA ASN A 53 -18.53 -4.66 13.82
C ASN A 53 -17.61 -3.67 13.07
N GLY A 54 -17.46 -2.45 13.58
CA GLY A 54 -16.62 -1.42 12.97
C GLY A 54 -16.17 -0.42 14.02
N LEU A 55 -14.88 -0.08 13.96
CA LEU A 55 -14.24 0.91 14.83
C LEU A 55 -13.51 1.92 13.96
N THR A 56 -13.41 3.14 14.48
CA THR A 56 -12.54 4.18 13.93
C THR A 56 -11.08 3.93 14.32
N ASP A 57 -10.14 4.47 13.55
CA ASP A 57 -8.70 4.34 13.83
C ASP A 57 -8.36 4.80 15.26
N GLY A 58 -8.96 5.90 15.72
CA GLY A 58 -8.77 6.42 17.08
C GLY A 58 -9.21 5.45 18.19
N GLU A 59 -10.34 4.76 18.00
CA GLU A 59 -10.82 3.76 18.97
C GLU A 59 -9.91 2.53 19.00
N VAL A 60 -9.46 2.06 17.83
CA VAL A 60 -8.52 0.95 17.74
C VAL A 60 -7.20 1.29 18.44
N TYR A 61 -6.65 2.48 18.16
CA TYR A 61 -5.43 2.96 18.79
C TYR A 61 -5.59 3.18 20.31
N SER A 62 -6.75 3.63 20.76
CA SER A 62 -7.04 3.78 22.20
C SER A 62 -7.00 2.44 22.92
N LEU A 63 -7.62 1.39 22.35
CA LEU A 63 -7.57 0.04 22.91
C LEU A 63 -6.14 -0.52 22.91
N ALA A 64 -5.36 -0.25 21.86
CA ALA A 64 -3.97 -0.67 21.77
C ALA A 64 -3.12 -0.03 22.88
N VAL A 65 -3.27 1.28 23.11
CA VAL A 65 -2.57 1.99 24.19
C VAL A 65 -2.98 1.45 25.56
N HIS A 66 -4.29 1.26 25.77
CA HIS A 66 -4.85 0.72 27.01
C HIS A 66 -4.23 -0.63 27.38
N TYR A 67 -4.02 -1.51 26.39
CA TYR A 67 -3.34 -2.79 26.63
C TYR A 67 -1.93 -2.64 27.19
N TYR A 68 -1.16 -1.64 26.74
CA TYR A 68 0.21 -1.44 27.23
C TYR A 68 0.27 -0.69 28.56
N ASP A 69 -0.65 0.23 28.80
CA ASP A 69 -0.69 1.03 30.04
C ASP A 69 -1.21 0.23 31.25
N GLU A 70 -2.11 -0.73 31.04
CA GLU A 70 -2.64 -1.54 32.14
C GLU A 70 -1.77 -2.76 32.46
N ASP A 71 -1.49 -2.98 33.74
CA ASP A 71 -0.68 -4.12 34.20
C ASP A 71 -1.44 -5.44 34.26
N ASN A 72 -2.72 -5.39 34.65
CA ASN A 72 -3.57 -6.57 34.81
C ASN A 72 -4.73 -6.51 33.82
N ILE A 73 -4.48 -6.95 32.59
CA ILE A 73 -5.49 -6.96 31.53
C ILE A 73 -5.83 -8.38 31.12
N GLU A 74 -7.13 -8.66 30.96
CA GLU A 74 -7.62 -9.94 30.48
C GLU A 74 -7.57 -9.97 28.95
N ILE A 75 -6.56 -10.63 28.38
CA ILE A 75 -6.38 -10.75 26.93
C ILE A 75 -7.55 -11.49 26.26
N GLY A 76 -8.14 -12.45 26.97
CA GLY A 76 -9.17 -13.33 26.43
C GLY A 76 -8.59 -14.47 25.58
N ASN A 77 -9.47 -15.13 24.82
CA ASN A 77 -9.09 -16.26 23.98
C ASN A 77 -8.88 -15.81 22.53
N PRO A 78 -8.00 -16.47 21.75
CA PRO A 78 -7.86 -16.18 20.33
C PRO A 78 -9.18 -16.44 19.60
N LEU A 79 -9.70 -15.40 18.94
CA LEU A 79 -10.95 -15.45 18.18
C LEU A 79 -10.65 -15.66 16.70
N GLN A 80 -11.34 -16.63 16.08
CA GLN A 80 -11.27 -16.81 14.64
C GLN A 80 -12.18 -15.77 13.96
N CYS A 81 -11.62 -14.62 13.63
CA CYS A 81 -12.32 -13.50 13.00
C CYS A 81 -11.71 -13.12 11.66
N HIS A 82 -12.47 -12.41 10.83
CA HIS A 82 -11.98 -11.80 9.60
C HIS A 82 -11.91 -10.30 9.77
N ILE A 83 -10.70 -9.75 9.68
CA ILE A 83 -10.44 -8.32 9.78
C ILE A 83 -10.40 -7.76 8.37
N ALA A 84 -11.28 -6.81 8.09
CA ALA A 84 -11.28 -6.02 6.86
C ALA A 84 -10.96 -4.57 7.22
N VAL A 85 -9.83 -4.08 6.74
CA VAL A 85 -9.40 -2.69 6.94
C VAL A 85 -9.85 -1.88 5.73
N ASN A 86 -10.75 -0.92 5.93
CA ASN A 86 -11.18 0.02 4.89
C ASN A 86 -10.34 1.32 4.91
N HIS A 87 -9.08 1.20 5.29
CA HIS A 87 -8.17 2.35 5.31
C HIS A 87 -7.73 2.61 3.87
N VAL A 88 -8.24 3.67 3.27
CA VAL A 88 -7.66 4.23 2.04
C VAL A 88 -6.33 4.81 2.46
N VAL A 89 -5.23 4.12 2.13
CA VAL A 89 -3.88 4.64 2.34
C VAL A 89 -3.81 5.99 1.62
N GLU A 90 -3.87 7.07 2.39
CA GLU A 90 -3.57 8.39 1.89
C GLU A 90 -2.07 8.41 1.61
N LEU A 91 -1.67 7.96 0.41
CA LEU A 91 -0.31 8.14 -0.09
C LEU A 91 0.05 9.60 0.17
N THR A 92 1.14 9.81 0.89
CA THR A 92 1.65 11.14 1.23
C THR A 92 1.82 11.94 -0.08
N GLU A 93 1.69 13.26 -0.02
CA GLU A 93 1.73 14.09 -1.24
C GLU A 93 3.01 13.86 -2.05
N GLU A 94 4.12 13.52 -1.39
CA GLU A 94 5.40 13.18 -2.01
C GLU A 94 5.33 11.90 -2.86
N GLU A 95 4.76 10.81 -2.34
CA GLU A 95 4.63 9.55 -3.08
C GLU A 95 3.67 9.68 -4.27
N LYS A 96 2.59 10.45 -4.12
CA LYS A 96 1.67 10.77 -5.23
C LYS A 96 2.34 11.62 -6.31
N ALA A 97 3.21 12.55 -5.92
CA ALA A 97 3.95 13.40 -6.84
C ALA A 97 5.01 12.60 -7.61
N GLU A 98 5.74 11.71 -6.95
CA GLU A 98 6.76 10.86 -7.59
C GLU A 98 6.13 9.89 -8.60
N ALA A 99 5.05 9.21 -8.22
CA ALA A 99 4.32 8.32 -9.12
C ALA A 99 3.77 9.06 -10.36
N ARG A 100 3.29 10.31 -10.16
CA ARG A 100 2.82 11.17 -11.26
C ARG A 100 3.98 11.59 -12.18
N GLN A 101 5.12 11.97 -11.62
CA GLN A 101 6.30 12.35 -12.39
C GLN A 101 6.87 11.18 -13.18
N GLU A 102 6.90 9.98 -12.58
CA GLU A 102 7.39 8.77 -13.24
C GLU A 102 6.48 8.36 -14.41
N ALA A 103 5.16 8.44 -14.23
CA ALA A 103 4.20 8.21 -15.31
C ALA A 103 4.39 9.18 -16.49
N ILE A 104 4.59 10.47 -16.21
CA ILE A 104 4.87 11.50 -17.23
C ILE A 104 6.18 11.20 -17.94
N ARG A 105 7.25 10.89 -17.21
CA ARG A 105 8.57 10.57 -17.76
C ARG A 105 8.53 9.33 -18.66
N ARG A 106 7.76 8.32 -18.26
CA ARG A 106 7.56 7.09 -19.04
C ARG A 106 6.83 7.36 -20.35
N TYR A 107 5.76 8.16 -20.30
CA TYR A 107 5.03 8.60 -21.50
C TYR A 107 5.92 9.39 -22.46
N GLN A 108 6.69 10.36 -21.95
CA GLN A 108 7.62 11.15 -22.77
C GLN A 108 8.67 10.27 -23.45
N ARG A 109 9.24 9.30 -22.73
CA ARG A 109 10.21 8.35 -23.28
C ARG A 109 9.60 7.52 -24.41
N GLU A 110 8.40 6.98 -24.21
CA GLU A 110 7.71 6.22 -25.25
C GLU A 110 7.39 7.04 -26.50
N GLN A 111 6.99 8.30 -26.35
CA GLN A 111 6.77 9.20 -27.48
C GLN A 111 8.07 9.49 -28.25
N LEU A 112 9.17 9.76 -27.54
CA LEU A 112 10.47 9.97 -28.16
C LEU A 112 10.95 8.72 -28.90
N THR A 113 10.81 7.52 -28.31
CA THR A 113 11.13 6.25 -28.96
C THR A 113 10.26 5.99 -30.21
N LYS A 114 8.97 6.35 -30.17
CA LYS A 114 8.08 6.30 -31.35
C LYS A 114 8.51 7.28 -32.44
N MET A 115 8.93 8.50 -32.10
CA MET A 115 9.44 9.46 -33.09
C MET A 115 10.78 9.00 -33.69
N GLN A 116 11.71 8.52 -32.86
CA GLN A 116 13.00 8.01 -33.30
C GLN A 116 12.85 6.78 -34.22
N SER A 117 11.96 5.83 -33.88
CA SER A 117 11.70 4.67 -34.74
C SER A 117 11.02 5.02 -36.07
N ARG A 118 10.22 6.10 -36.12
CA ARG A 118 9.67 6.64 -37.38
C ARG A 118 10.76 7.32 -38.23
N ASN A 119 11.68 8.04 -37.60
CA ASN A 119 12.78 8.73 -38.27
C ASN A 119 13.94 7.79 -38.68
N ALA A 120 14.06 6.63 -38.03
CA ALA A 120 15.05 5.61 -38.33
C ALA A 120 14.61 4.63 -39.45
N ARG A 121 13.38 4.76 -39.98
CA ARG A 121 13.03 4.04 -41.22
C ARG A 121 13.91 4.58 -42.35
N PRO A 122 14.71 3.73 -43.02
CA PRO A 122 15.60 4.20 -44.07
C PRO A 122 14.77 4.77 -45.22
N LYS A 123 15.22 5.90 -45.77
CA LYS A 123 14.82 6.32 -47.12
C LYS A 123 15.01 5.11 -48.03
N LYS A 124 13.94 4.71 -48.71
CA LYS A 124 13.95 3.65 -49.73
C LYS A 124 15.16 3.91 -50.62
N ALA A 125 16.16 3.02 -50.56
CA ALA A 125 17.27 3.06 -51.49
C ALA A 125 16.68 2.88 -52.89
N GLU A 126 16.92 3.87 -53.76
CA GLU A 126 16.79 3.72 -55.20
C GLU A 126 17.67 2.53 -55.62
N ASN A 127 17.04 1.41 -55.95
CA ASN A 127 17.66 0.34 -56.72
C ASN A 127 16.81 0.13 -57.96
N ALA A 128 17.50 0.18 -59.10
CA ALA A 128 17.00 0.13 -60.46
C ALA A 128 16.32 -1.20 -60.84
N ALA A 129 15.59 -1.14 -61.96
CA ALA A 129 14.88 -2.23 -62.69
C ALA A 129 13.63 -2.76 -61.98
N THR A 130 12.42 -2.74 -62.55
CA THR A 130 12.02 -3.06 -63.93
C THR A 130 10.72 -2.31 -64.24
N GLN A 131 10.68 -1.56 -65.35
CA GLN A 131 9.42 -1.05 -65.91
C GLN A 131 8.58 -2.25 -66.35
N VAL A 132 7.51 -2.56 -65.62
CA VAL A 132 6.39 -3.33 -66.17
C VAL A 132 5.30 -2.31 -66.46
N GLN A 133 5.25 -1.89 -67.72
CA GLN A 133 4.15 -1.10 -68.27
C GLN A 133 2.85 -1.89 -68.06
N GLN A 134 1.95 -1.36 -67.24
CA GLN A 134 0.58 -1.87 -67.19
C GLN A 134 -0.10 -1.37 -68.48
N SER A 135 -0.43 -2.29 -69.40
CA SER A 135 -1.15 -1.97 -70.64
C SER A 135 -2.55 -1.47 -70.30
N LEU A 136 -2.99 -0.43 -71.02
CA LEU A 136 -4.22 0.33 -70.75
C LEU A 136 -5.41 -0.09 -71.64
N PHE A 137 -5.32 -1.20 -72.36
CA PHE A 137 -6.41 -1.73 -73.18
C PHE A 137 -6.31 -3.25 -73.25
N ASP A 138 -7.21 -3.95 -72.56
CA ASP A 138 -7.67 -5.28 -72.96
C ASP A 138 -9.15 -5.12 -73.34
N PHE A 139 -9.44 -5.24 -74.63
CA PHE A 139 -10.76 -5.26 -75.27
C PHE A 139 -10.89 -6.58 -76.02
#